data_AF-A0A7X7LTX6-F1
#
_entry.id   AF-A0A7X7LTX6-F1
#
_cell.length_a   1.000
_cell.length_b   1.000
_cell.length_c   1.000
_cell.angle_alpha   90.00
_cell.angle_beta   90.00
_cell.angle_gamma   90.00
#
_symmetry.space_group_name_H-M   'P 1'
#
loop_
_entity.id
_entity.type
_entity.pdbx_description
1 polymer ?
#
loop_
_entity_poly.entity_id
_entity_poly.type
_entity_poly.pdbx_seq_one_letter_code
_entity_poly.pdbx_strand_id
1 'polypeptide(L)'
;MIGIVAGFKSERWPVIDRNAGRLQLGIRKVSLIDVAYDPAQPVLGNPNGELSIVEFFDYACPTCKTLHPHLKQIVADDGHIRLVMKDWP
;
A
#
# COMPACT_ATOMS: atom_id res chain seq x y z
N MET A 1 7.43 41.92 4.41
CA MET A 1 6.76 41.69 3.11
C MET A 1 7.15 40.27 2.69
N ILE A 2 6.48 39.24 3.23
CA ILE A 2 5.30 38.58 2.61
C ILE A 2 5.69 38.05 1.21
N GLY A 3 5.71 36.75 0.92
CA GLY A 3 4.85 35.73 1.47
C GLY A 3 5.32 34.29 1.31
N ILE A 4 4.75 33.51 2.22
CA ILE A 4 4.49 32.09 2.17
C ILE A 4 3.80 31.73 0.85
N VAL A 5 4.37 30.76 0.12
CA VAL A 5 3.57 29.84 -0.69
C VAL A 5 3.82 28.44 -0.14
N ALA A 6 3.02 28.14 0.89
CA ALA A 6 2.53 26.80 1.11
C ALA A 6 1.83 26.35 -0.17
N GLY A 7 2.29 25.24 -0.73
CA GLY A 7 1.79 24.75 -2.01
C GLY A 7 2.44 23.43 -2.39
N PHE A 8 2.56 22.53 -1.42
CA PHE A 8 2.82 21.11 -1.65
C PHE A 8 1.59 20.54 -2.37
N LYS A 9 1.49 20.83 -3.68
CA LYS A 9 0.40 20.38 -4.55
C LYS A 9 0.69 18.92 -4.89
N SER A 10 0.01 18.03 -4.17
CA SER A 10 0.03 16.57 -4.24
C SER A 10 -0.47 15.96 -5.57
N GLU A 11 -0.45 16.71 -6.68
CA GLU A 11 -1.10 16.33 -7.94
C GLU A 11 -0.11 15.81 -9.01
N ARG A 12 1.12 15.48 -8.64
CA ARG A 12 2.14 14.91 -9.55
C ARG A 12 2.53 13.47 -9.20
N TRP A 13 1.62 12.70 -8.62
CA TRP A 13 1.75 11.25 -8.71
C TRP A 13 1.05 10.80 -9.98
N PRO A 14 1.79 10.27 -10.98
CA PRO A 14 1.17 9.51 -12.05
C PRO A 14 0.58 8.28 -11.36
N VAL A 15 -0.73 8.28 -11.14
CA VAL A 15 -1.45 7.04 -10.89
C VAL A 15 -1.20 6.20 -12.14
N ILE A 16 -0.41 5.16 -11.96
CA ILE A 16 -0.07 4.19 -13.00
C ILE A 16 -1.37 3.41 -13.30
N ASP A 17 -2.23 3.98 -14.14
CA ASP A 17 -3.30 3.22 -14.78
C ASP A 17 -2.73 2.58 -16.07
N ARG A 18 -2.35 1.30 -15.97
CA ARG A 18 -1.83 0.51 -17.10
C ARG A 18 -2.90 0.09 -18.10
N ASN A 19 -4.18 0.39 -17.88
CA ASN A 19 -5.26 -0.18 -18.68
C ASN A 19 -5.79 0.76 -19.78
N ALA A 20 -4.85 1.39 -20.49
CA ALA A 20 -5.07 1.86 -21.85
C ALA A 20 -5.21 0.64 -22.80
N GLY A 21 -6.40 0.04 -22.83
CA GLY A 21 -6.93 -0.80 -23.90
C GLY A 21 -6.06 -1.95 -24.44
N ARG A 22 -6.10 -3.15 -23.84
CA ARG A 22 -5.89 -4.41 -24.58
C ARG A 22 -6.42 -5.67 -23.88
N LEU A 23 -6.85 -6.60 -24.74
CA LEU A 23 -7.50 -7.91 -24.51
C LEU A 23 -7.08 -8.66 -23.22
N GLN A 24 -8.04 -8.87 -22.31
CA GLN A 24 -7.90 -9.77 -21.17
C GLN A 24 -8.33 -11.20 -21.55
N LEU A 25 -7.39 -11.98 -22.08
CA LEU A 25 -7.46 -13.43 -21.97
C LEU A 25 -6.94 -13.80 -20.56
N GLY A 26 -7.86 -14.08 -19.63
CA GLY A 26 -7.54 -14.80 -18.39
C GLY A 26 -7.11 -14.00 -17.15
N ILE A 27 -7.15 -12.66 -17.14
CA ILE A 27 -6.84 -11.88 -15.92
C ILE A 27 -8.13 -11.66 -15.13
N ARG A 28 -8.29 -12.33 -13.97
CA ARG A 28 -9.36 -11.97 -13.01
C ARG A 28 -9.21 -10.49 -12.67
N LYS A 29 -10.29 -9.72 -12.78
CA LYS A 29 -10.35 -8.37 -12.20
C LYS A 29 -10.11 -8.51 -10.70
N VAL A 30 -8.92 -8.16 -10.25
CA VAL A 30 -8.59 -8.07 -8.82
C VAL A 30 -9.38 -6.89 -8.25
N SER A 31 -10.22 -7.15 -7.25
CA SER A 31 -10.97 -6.11 -6.57
C SER A 31 -10.19 -5.57 -5.36
N LEU A 32 -10.53 -4.36 -4.93
CA LEU A 32 -9.93 -3.77 -3.71
C LEU A 32 -10.20 -4.64 -2.47
N ILE A 33 -11.31 -5.35 -2.44
CA ILE A 33 -11.68 -6.24 -1.34
C ILE A 33 -10.69 -7.41 -1.28
N ASP A 34 -10.35 -7.99 -2.43
CA ASP A 34 -9.40 -9.11 -2.52
C ASP A 34 -7.97 -8.75 -2.08
N VAL A 35 -7.62 -7.46 -2.16
CA VAL A 35 -6.28 -6.95 -1.86
C VAL A 35 -6.19 -6.41 -0.44
N ALA A 36 -7.12 -5.55 -0.04
CA ALA A 36 -7.03 -4.79 1.20
C ALA A 36 -7.93 -5.32 2.32
N TYR A 37 -8.96 -6.12 2.04
CA TYR A 37 -9.97 -6.52 3.03
C TYR A 37 -10.19 -8.03 3.12
N ASP A 38 -9.27 -8.81 2.55
CA ASP A 38 -9.29 -10.26 2.65
C ASP A 38 -9.11 -10.70 4.13
N PRO A 39 -10.12 -11.37 4.73
CA PRO A 39 -10.06 -11.79 6.13
C PRO A 39 -9.00 -12.86 6.40
N ALA A 40 -8.46 -13.51 5.36
CA ALA A 40 -7.38 -14.47 5.50
C ALA A 40 -6.00 -13.80 5.69
N GLN A 41 -5.87 -12.51 5.40
CA GLN A 41 -4.59 -11.82 5.51
C GLN A 41 -4.36 -11.27 6.93
N PRO A 42 -3.15 -11.42 7.48
CA PRO A 42 -2.83 -10.83 8.77
C PRO A 42 -2.81 -9.30 8.66
N VAL A 43 -3.42 -8.66 9.65
CA VAL A 43 -3.40 -7.20 9.82
C VAL A 43 -2.51 -6.85 11.02
N LEU A 44 -1.55 -5.95 10.79
CA LEU A 44 -0.67 -5.38 11.79
C LEU A 44 -1.06 -3.92 12.06
N GLY A 45 -0.65 -3.39 13.22
CA GLY A 45 -0.96 -2.02 13.62
C GLY A 45 -2.42 -1.89 14.07
N ASN A 46 -3.11 -0.85 13.59
CA ASN A 46 -4.49 -0.56 13.96
C ASN A 46 -5.48 -1.17 12.94
N PRO A 47 -6.30 -2.17 13.32
CA PRO A 47 -7.27 -2.78 12.41
C PRO A 47 -8.36 -1.81 11.92
N ASN A 48 -8.57 -0.71 12.66
CA ASN A 48 -9.54 0.34 12.33
C ASN A 48 -8.86 1.61 11.81
N GLY A 49 -7.62 1.48 11.32
CA GLY A 49 -6.87 2.60 10.76
C GLY A 49 -7.55 3.22 9.53
N GLU A 50 -7.47 4.54 9.39
CA GLU A 50 -8.06 5.28 8.27
C GLU A 50 -7.28 5.03 6.97
N LEU A 51 -5.96 4.87 7.07
CA LEU A 51 -5.09 4.54 5.95
C LEU A 51 -4.73 3.05 5.98
N SER A 52 -5.03 2.33 4.91
CA SER A 52 -4.59 0.94 4.71
C SER A 52 -3.38 0.85 3.78
N ILE A 53 -2.28 0.30 4.27
CA ILE A 53 -1.12 -0.07 3.46
C ILE A 53 -1.13 -1.57 3.27
N VAL A 54 -0.99 -2.04 2.03
CA VAL A 54 -0.86 -3.48 1.73
C VAL A 54 0.58 -3.76 1.33
N GLU A 55 1.29 -4.53 2.16
CA GLU A 55 2.65 -4.96 1.88
C GLU A 55 2.60 -6.33 1.20
N PHE A 56 2.95 -6.35 -0.09
CA PHE A 56 3.23 -7.58 -0.81
C PHE A 56 4.67 -8.00 -0.53
N PHE A 57 4.85 -9.13 0.16
CA PHE A 57 6.17 -9.60 0.55
C PHE A 57 6.37 -11.06 0.20
N ASP A 58 7.64 -11.40 -0.01
CA ASP A 58 8.13 -12.76 -0.21
C ASP A 58 9.25 -13.01 0.81
N TYR A 59 9.25 -14.17 1.46
CA TYR A 59 10.29 -14.59 2.39
C TYR A 59 11.67 -14.75 1.72
N ALA A 60 11.71 -15.00 0.41
CA ALA A 60 12.94 -15.09 -0.36
C ALA A 60 13.49 -13.71 -0.78
N CYS A 61 12.67 -12.66 -0.77
CA CYS A 61 13.03 -11.31 -1.21
C CYS A 61 13.96 -10.59 -0.19
N PRO A 62 15.23 -10.30 -0.53
CA PRO A 62 16.16 -9.63 0.39
C PRO A 62 15.75 -8.18 0.68
N THR A 63 15.28 -7.45 -0.33
CA THR A 63 14.84 -6.05 -0.18
C THR A 63 13.62 -5.95 0.74
N CYS A 64 12.71 -6.93 0.68
CA CYS A 64 11.53 -6.98 1.53
C CYS A 64 11.93 -7.12 3.00
N LYS A 65 12.96 -7.94 3.30
CA LYS A 65 13.53 -8.06 4.66
C LYS A 65 14.12 -6.75 5.17
N THR A 66 14.73 -5.96 4.29
CA THR A 66 15.27 -4.65 4.65
C THR A 66 14.18 -3.59 4.82
N LEU A 67 13.14 -3.61 3.99
CA LEU A 67 12.08 -2.60 3.99
C LEU A 67 11.06 -2.78 5.13
N HIS A 68 10.72 -4.04 5.45
CA HIS A 68 9.67 -4.36 6.41
C HIS A 68 9.85 -3.70 7.80
N PRO A 69 11.06 -3.65 8.40
CA PRO A 69 11.28 -2.93 9.65
C PRO A 69 10.98 -1.42 9.56
N HIS A 70 11.32 -0.79 8.43
CA HIS A 70 11.03 0.64 8.22
C HIS A 70 9.54 0.90 8.10
N LEU A 71 8.82 0.03 7.39
CA LEU A 71 7.37 0.15 7.29
C LEU A 71 6.68 -0.03 8.65
N LYS A 72 7.17 -0.98 9.46
CA LYS A 72 6.71 -1.17 10.84
C LYS A 72 6.94 0.06 11.72
N GLN A 73 8.05 0.77 11.56
CA GLN A 73 8.31 2.01 12.28
C GLN A 73 7.28 3.08 11.92
N ILE A 74 7.03 3.29 10.62
CA ILE A 74 6.02 4.26 10.14
C ILE A 74 4.62 3.95 10.72
N VAL A 75 4.23 2.67 10.72
CA VAL A 75 2.94 2.23 11.29
C VAL A 75 2.87 2.51 12.79
N ALA A 76 3.97 2.30 13.51
CA ALA A 76 4.05 2.56 14.94
C ALA A 76 4.04 4.06 15.27
N ASP A 77 4.69 4.89 14.45
CA ASP A 77 4.81 6.34 14.65
C ASP A 77 3.49 7.07 14.42
N ASP A 78 2.70 6.65 13.42
CA ASP A 78 1.39 7.25 13.11
C ASP A 78 0.28 6.70 14.03
N GLY A 79 0.21 5.38 14.19
CA GLY A 79 -0.82 4.72 15.03
C GLY A 79 -2.23 4.64 14.42
N HIS A 80 -2.50 5.35 13.32
CA HIS A 80 -3.75 5.26 12.57
C HIS A 80 -3.64 4.44 11.28
N ILE A 81 -2.51 3.75 11.07
CA ILE A 81 -2.27 2.94 9.88
C ILE A 81 -2.67 1.48 10.12
N ARG A 82 -3.40 0.95 9.16
CA ARG A 82 -3.73 -0.47 9.03
C ARG A 82 -2.76 -1.11 8.03
N LEU A 83 -1.87 -1.98 8.51
CA LEU A 83 -0.90 -2.66 7.64
C LEU A 83 -1.40 -4.08 7.34
N VAL A 84 -1.75 -4.36 6.09
CA VAL A 84 -2.17 -5.68 5.62
C VAL A 84 -0.99 -6.40 5.00
N MET A 85 -0.70 -7.60 5.50
CA MET A 85 0.40 -8.44 5.03
C MET A 85 -0.10 -9.38 3.94
N LYS A 86 0.46 -9.31 2.73
CA LYS A 86 0.11 -10.21 1.62
C LYS A 86 1.32 -11.00 1.16
N ASP A 87 1.28 -12.31 1.38
CA ASP A 87 2.27 -13.24 0.83
C ASP A 87 2.13 -13.30 -0.70
N TRP A 88 3.26 -13.13 -1.41
CA TRP A 88 3.38 -13.32 -2.84
C TRP A 88 4.51 -14.30 -3.18
N PRO A 89 4.21 -15.46 -3.81
CA PRO A 89 5.21 -16.36 -4.42
C PRO A 89 5.52 -16.06 -5.89
#